data_AF-A0A915EG16-F1
#
_entry.id   AF-A0A915EG16-F1
#
_cell.length_a   1.000
_cell.length_b   1.000
_cell.length_c   1.000
_cell.angle_alpha   90.00
_cell.angle_beta   90.00
_cell.angle_gamma   90.00
#
_symmetry.space_group_name_H-M   'P 1'
#
loop_
_entity.id
_entity.type
_entity.pdbx_description
1 polymer ?
#
loop_
_entity_poly.entity_id
_entity_poly.type
_entity_poly.pdbx_seq_one_letter_code
_entity_poly.pdbx_strand_id
1 'polypeptide(L)'
;MVLSSVFCCATIYERDESAYATSWKAACSSPSKTKLYHVPKPLPWVQPQDVQDMLWRRHVYNNAFISLRRVFKEEFEKYENNEGLEELKRLEREELDRLLDANNKRNEANAIERAEREKVKAEALRLKILEDIEKTLEKEDEDIQKREIEVQEAIRLSANFVTKYNLEEKILEALENPTVFDFAIDLEGKKFYLDEPDKYILGLPKVQKGRSYDRTRVRKVEAVNPVA
;
A
#
# COMPACT_ATOMS: atom_id res chain seq x y z
N MET A 1 -47.63 -41.69 7.03
CA MET A 1 -46.82 -42.83 6.58
C MET A 1 -46.92 -42.91 5.06
N VAL A 2 -45.75 -42.74 4.43
CA VAL A 2 -45.42 -42.91 3.00
C VAL A 2 -46.29 -42.15 1.98
N LEU A 3 -46.07 -40.83 1.94
CA LEU A 3 -46.14 -40.05 0.71
C LEU A 3 -44.99 -40.53 -0.20
N SER A 4 -45.30 -41.30 -1.25
CA SER A 4 -44.38 -41.45 -2.37
C SER A 4 -44.95 -40.62 -3.53
N SER A 5 -44.60 -39.34 -3.50
CA SER A 5 -44.85 -38.46 -4.62
C SER A 5 -43.97 -38.94 -5.78
N VAL A 6 -44.57 -39.55 -6.80
CA VAL A 6 -43.91 -39.68 -8.09
C VAL A 6 -43.95 -38.30 -8.72
N PHE A 7 -43.01 -37.46 -8.27
CA PHE A 7 -42.62 -36.22 -8.90
C PHE A 7 -42.05 -36.62 -10.26
N CYS A 8 -42.90 -36.66 -11.28
CA CYS A 8 -42.44 -36.68 -12.66
C CYS A 8 -41.84 -35.30 -12.89
N CYS A 9 -40.52 -35.24 -12.71
CA CYS A 9 -39.70 -34.06 -12.81
C CYS A 9 -39.88 -33.45 -14.21
N ALA A 10 -40.72 -32.42 -14.29
CA ALA A 10 -40.73 -31.47 -15.37
C ALA A 10 -39.47 -30.59 -15.21
N THR A 11 -38.31 -31.10 -15.61
CA THR A 11 -37.20 -30.23 -16.01
C THR A 11 -37.57 -29.62 -17.35
N ILE A 12 -38.33 -28.54 -17.27
CA ILE A 12 -38.44 -27.53 -18.31
C ILE A 12 -37.04 -26.90 -18.41
N TYR A 13 -36.20 -27.51 -19.25
CA TYR A 13 -35.02 -26.84 -19.75
C TYR A 13 -35.48 -26.04 -20.96
N GLU A 14 -35.65 -24.72 -20.75
CA GLU A 14 -35.74 -23.74 -21.82
C GLU A 14 -34.50 -23.89 -22.70
N ARG A 15 -34.67 -24.53 -23.85
CA ARG A 15 -33.75 -24.41 -24.96
C ARG A 15 -34.55 -23.80 -26.10
N ASP A 16 -34.63 -22.48 -26.07
CA ASP A 16 -34.92 -21.68 -27.25
C ASP A 16 -33.78 -21.88 -28.24
N GLU A 17 -34.01 -22.70 -29.25
CA GLU A 17 -33.22 -22.68 -30.49
C GLU A 17 -34.03 -23.33 -31.62
N SER A 18 -34.68 -22.46 -32.38
CA SER A 18 -34.92 -22.57 -33.83
C SER A 18 -35.35 -23.93 -34.39
N ALA A 19 -36.64 -24.03 -34.69
CA ALA A 19 -37.14 -24.38 -36.03
C ALA A 19 -36.72 -25.72 -36.68
N TYR A 20 -36.35 -26.75 -35.92
CA TYR A 20 -36.34 -28.13 -36.42
C TYR A 20 -36.99 -29.07 -35.41
N ALA A 21 -38.30 -28.88 -35.22
CA ALA A 21 -39.18 -29.78 -34.48
C ALA A 21 -39.22 -31.15 -35.17
N THR A 22 -38.20 -31.95 -34.89
CA THR A 22 -38.17 -33.35 -35.29
C THR A 22 -39.18 -34.04 -34.39
N SER A 23 -40.34 -34.32 -34.98
CA SER A 23 -41.55 -34.91 -34.39
C SER A 23 -41.27 -36.31 -33.79
N TRP A 24 -40.63 -36.36 -32.63
CA TRP A 24 -40.55 -37.58 -31.83
C TRP A 24 -41.65 -37.53 -30.78
N LYS A 25 -42.78 -38.20 -31.05
CA LYS A 25 -43.85 -38.38 -30.06
C LYS A 25 -43.37 -39.36 -29.00
N ALA A 26 -43.49 -39.00 -27.72
CA ALA A 26 -43.15 -39.88 -26.60
C ALA A 26 -43.99 -41.16 -26.62
N ALA A 27 -43.41 -42.30 -26.23
CA ALA A 27 -44.07 -43.61 -26.27
C ALA A 27 -45.39 -43.66 -25.46
N CYS A 28 -45.52 -42.85 -24.41
CA CYS A 28 -46.74 -42.75 -23.59
C CYS A 28 -47.83 -41.85 -24.19
N SER A 29 -47.59 -41.19 -25.32
CA SER A 29 -48.58 -40.31 -25.96
C SER A 29 -49.55 -41.10 -26.84
N SER A 30 -50.84 -40.83 -26.70
CA SER A 30 -51.86 -41.47 -27.53
C SER A 30 -51.71 -41.04 -29.00
N PRO A 31 -51.98 -41.95 -29.98
CA PRO A 31 -51.99 -41.56 -31.37
C PRO A 31 -53.04 -40.48 -31.61
N SER A 32 -52.79 -39.56 -32.54
CA SER A 32 -53.82 -38.59 -32.92
C SER A 32 -55.01 -39.30 -33.55
N LYS A 33 -56.22 -38.75 -33.35
CA LYS A 33 -57.47 -39.31 -33.91
C LYS A 33 -57.38 -39.57 -35.42
N THR A 34 -56.64 -38.74 -36.17
CA THR A 34 -56.38 -38.90 -37.61
C THR A 34 -55.49 -40.10 -37.96
N LYS A 35 -54.53 -40.47 -37.09
CA LYS A 35 -53.60 -41.58 -37.32
C LYS A 35 -54.10 -42.90 -36.71
N LEU A 36 -55.03 -42.84 -35.75
CA LEU A 36 -55.59 -43.99 -35.03
C LEU A 36 -56.16 -45.07 -35.97
N TYR A 37 -56.72 -44.66 -37.11
CA TYR A 37 -57.33 -45.54 -38.12
C TYR A 37 -56.65 -45.46 -39.50
N HIS A 38 -55.52 -44.75 -39.61
CA HIS A 38 -54.83 -44.57 -40.89
C HIS A 38 -53.94 -45.78 -41.16
N VAL A 39 -54.37 -46.66 -42.07
CA VAL A 39 -53.51 -47.69 -42.65
C VAL A 39 -52.65 -47.06 -43.74
N PRO A 40 -51.31 -47.04 -43.60
CA PRO A 40 -50.46 -46.57 -44.68
C PRO A 40 -50.72 -47.42 -45.92
N LYS A 41 -50.98 -46.74 -47.04
CA LYS A 41 -51.16 -47.42 -48.32
C LYS A 41 -49.88 -48.21 -48.62
N PRO A 42 -50.00 -49.46 -49.13
CA PRO A 42 -48.83 -50.18 -49.59
C PRO A 42 -48.13 -49.33 -50.63
N LEU A 43 -46.80 -49.43 -50.64
CA LEU A 43 -45.97 -48.78 -51.66
C LEU A 43 -46.50 -49.15 -53.06
N PRO A 44 -46.35 -48.26 -54.05
CA PRO A 44 -46.70 -48.59 -55.42
C PRO A 44 -45.99 -49.90 -55.83
N TRP A 45 -46.67 -50.70 -56.65
CA TRP A 45 -46.14 -51.99 -57.07
C TRP A 45 -44.84 -51.78 -57.87
N VAL A 46 -43.73 -52.26 -57.33
CA VAL A 46 -42.41 -52.17 -57.96
C VAL A 46 -42.16 -53.47 -58.71
N GLN A 47 -41.51 -53.38 -59.88
CA GLN A 47 -41.13 -54.57 -60.63
C GLN A 47 -40.18 -55.44 -59.79
N PRO A 48 -40.35 -56.78 -59.76
CA PRO A 48 -39.50 -57.67 -58.97
C PRO A 48 -38.00 -57.53 -59.28
N GLN A 49 -37.67 -57.24 -60.54
CA GLN A 49 -36.28 -57.05 -60.98
C GLN A 49 -35.62 -55.85 -60.29
N ASP A 50 -36.31 -54.72 -60.20
CA ASP A 50 -35.77 -53.50 -59.60
C ASP A 50 -35.53 -53.69 -58.09
N VAL A 51 -36.41 -54.44 -57.42
CA VAL A 51 -36.27 -54.77 -56.00
C VAL A 51 -35.04 -55.66 -55.76
N GLN A 52 -34.84 -56.67 -56.61
CA GLN A 52 -33.67 -57.55 -56.53
C GLN A 52 -32.37 -56.75 -56.71
N ASP A 53 -32.31 -55.90 -57.73
CA ASP A 53 -31.15 -55.06 -58.02
C ASP A 53 -30.87 -54.07 -56.89
N MET A 54 -31.91 -53.44 -56.34
CA MET A 54 -31.79 -52.52 -55.20
C MET A 54 -31.24 -53.22 -53.96
N LEU A 55 -31.77 -54.39 -53.62
CA LEU A 55 -31.31 -55.17 -52.47
C LEU A 55 -29.86 -55.61 -52.65
N TRP A 56 -29.48 -56.04 -53.84
CA TRP A 56 -28.10 -56.42 -54.16
C TRP A 56 -27.15 -55.22 -54.04
N ARG A 57 -27.48 -54.07 -54.63
CA ARG A 57 -26.68 -52.83 -54.53
C ARG A 57 -26.51 -52.38 -53.08
N ARG A 58 -27.59 -52.42 -52.29
CA ARG A 58 -27.55 -52.11 -50.85
C ARG A 58 -26.63 -53.06 -50.09
N HIS A 59 -26.71 -54.35 -50.37
CA HIS A 59 -25.86 -55.35 -49.74
C HIS A 59 -24.38 -55.14 -50.07
N VAL A 60 -24.05 -54.95 -51.35
CA VAL A 60 -22.67 -54.70 -51.80
C VAL A 60 -22.09 -53.43 -51.18
N TYR A 61 -22.84 -52.32 -51.21
CA TYR A 61 -22.42 -51.05 -50.63
C TYR A 61 -22.20 -51.17 -49.11
N ASN A 62 -23.16 -51.76 -48.39
CA ASN A 62 -23.06 -51.91 -46.94
C ASN A 62 -21.85 -52.77 -46.54
N ASN A 63 -21.58 -53.85 -47.27
CA ASN A 63 -20.42 -54.69 -47.01
C ASN A 63 -19.11 -53.95 -47.24
N ALA A 64 -18.99 -53.19 -48.34
CA ALA A 64 -17.83 -52.36 -48.61
C ALA A 64 -17.61 -51.32 -47.49
N PHE A 65 -18.67 -50.66 -47.05
CA PHE A 65 -18.60 -49.64 -46.01
C PHE A 65 -18.26 -50.24 -44.63
N ILE A 66 -18.82 -51.40 -44.28
CA ILE A 66 -18.50 -52.12 -43.05
C ILE A 66 -17.02 -52.53 -43.05
N SER A 67 -16.49 -53.00 -44.19
CA SER A 67 -15.08 -53.33 -44.35
C SER A 67 -14.18 -52.11 -44.12
N LEU A 68 -14.50 -50.96 -44.73
CA LEU A 68 -13.75 -49.72 -44.53
C LEU A 68 -13.77 -49.27 -43.07
N ARG A 69 -14.95 -49.29 -42.43
CA ARG A 69 -15.08 -48.93 -41.02
C ARG A 69 -14.21 -49.82 -40.12
N ARG A 70 -14.12 -51.12 -40.43
CA ARG A 70 -13.27 -52.05 -39.70
C ARG A 70 -11.79 -51.67 -39.83
N VAL A 71 -11.31 -51.42 -41.05
CA VAL A 71 -9.91 -51.01 -41.28
C VAL A 71 -9.57 -49.73 -40.51
N PHE A 72 -10.42 -48.70 -40.58
CA PHE A 72 -10.16 -47.46 -39.85
C PHE A 72 -10.18 -47.64 -38.33
N LYS A 73 -11.04 -48.52 -37.82
CA LYS A 73 -11.06 -48.85 -36.39
C LYS A 73 -9.76 -49.55 -35.96
N GLU A 74 -9.29 -50.52 -36.74
CA GLU A 74 -8.04 -51.23 -36.47
C GLU A 74 -6.83 -50.28 -36.49
N GLU A 75 -6.77 -49.35 -37.46
CA GLU A 75 -5.72 -48.34 -37.49
C GLU A 75 -5.77 -47.42 -36.28
N PHE A 76 -6.97 -46.94 -35.90
CA PHE A 76 -7.14 -46.09 -34.73
C PHE A 76 -6.72 -46.79 -33.42
N GLU A 77 -7.08 -48.06 -33.25
CA GLU A 77 -6.68 -48.86 -32.09
C GLU A 77 -5.16 -49.06 -32.03
N LYS A 78 -4.47 -49.20 -33.18
CA LYS A 78 -2.99 -49.25 -33.22
C LYS A 78 -2.38 -47.91 -32.81
N TYR A 79 -2.96 -46.78 -33.22
CA TYR A 79 -2.48 -45.46 -32.81
C TYR A 79 -2.68 -45.18 -31.32
N GLU A 80 -3.79 -45.61 -30.72
CA GLU A 80 -4.03 -45.44 -29.28
C GLU A 80 -3.09 -46.33 -28.45
N ASN A 81 -2.84 -47.55 -28.89
CA ASN A 81 -1.93 -48.49 -28.22
C ASN A 81 -0.45 -48.27 -28.58
N ASN A 82 -0.05 -47.05 -28.94
CA ASN A 82 1.34 -46.73 -29.24
C ASN A 82 2.19 -46.83 -27.97
N GLU A 83 2.71 -48.02 -27.69
CA GLU A 83 3.61 -48.33 -26.56
C GLU A 83 4.83 -47.39 -26.51
N GLY A 84 5.28 -46.90 -27.67
CA GLY A 84 6.36 -45.91 -27.76
C GLY A 84 6.03 -44.56 -27.12
N LEU A 85 4.75 -44.16 -27.05
CA LEU A 85 4.34 -42.90 -26.43
C LEU A 85 4.41 -42.98 -24.90
N GLU A 86 4.06 -44.13 -24.32
CA GLU A 86 4.13 -44.31 -22.87
C GLU A 86 5.58 -44.39 -22.36
N GLU A 87 6.48 -44.98 -23.13
CA GLU A 87 7.91 -44.98 -22.83
C GLU A 87 8.49 -43.56 -22.88
N LEU A 88 8.14 -42.76 -23.90
CA LEU A 88 8.53 -41.35 -24.01
C LEU A 88 8.04 -40.54 -22.80
N LYS A 89 6.76 -40.68 -22.42
CA LYS A 89 6.22 -40.04 -21.21
C LYS A 89 6.95 -40.46 -19.94
N ARG A 90 7.42 -41.71 -19.85
CA ARG A 90 8.22 -42.16 -18.69
C ARG A 90 9.57 -41.45 -18.65
N LEU A 91 10.28 -41.39 -19.78
CA LEU A 91 11.56 -40.70 -19.89
C LEU A 91 11.44 -39.20 -19.58
N GLU A 92 10.38 -38.55 -20.06
CA GLU A 92 10.09 -37.14 -19.77
C GLU A 92 9.87 -36.91 -18.27
N ARG A 93 9.13 -37.79 -17.59
CA ARG A 93 8.93 -37.71 -16.13
C ARG A 93 10.24 -37.87 -15.37
N GLU A 94 11.06 -38.86 -15.74
CA GLU A 94 12.37 -39.10 -15.11
C GLU A 94 13.34 -37.93 -15.34
N GLU A 95 13.27 -37.26 -16.49
CA GLU A 95 14.03 -36.02 -16.74
C GLU A 95 13.52 -34.87 -15.88
N LEU A 96 12.19 -34.67 -15.82
CA LEU A 96 11.58 -33.62 -15.02
C LEU A 96 11.94 -33.76 -13.54
N ASP A 97 11.88 -34.97 -12.98
CA ASP A 97 12.23 -35.24 -11.59
C ASP A 97 13.70 -34.87 -11.31
N ARG A 98 14.62 -35.24 -12.21
CA ARG A 98 16.04 -34.86 -12.10
C ARG A 98 16.26 -33.35 -12.13
N LEU A 99 15.52 -32.63 -12.97
CA LEU A 99 15.61 -31.17 -13.07
C LEU A 99 15.05 -30.49 -11.81
N LEU A 100 13.95 -31.01 -11.26
CA LEU A 100 13.37 -30.51 -10.01
C LEU A 100 14.34 -30.70 -8.83
N ASP A 101 14.97 -31.87 -8.72
CA ASP A 101 15.98 -32.13 -7.69
C ASP A 101 17.19 -31.19 -7.80
N ALA A 102 17.68 -30.95 -9.02
CA ALA A 102 18.76 -30.01 -9.27
C ALA A 102 18.35 -28.57 -8.92
N ASN A 103 17.11 -28.18 -9.21
CA ASN A 103 16.58 -26.86 -8.87
C ASN A 103 16.46 -26.68 -7.35
N ASN A 104 15.94 -27.69 -6.64
CA ASN A 104 15.79 -27.68 -5.19
C ASN A 104 17.15 -27.49 -4.50
N LYS A 105 18.17 -28.26 -4.90
CA LYS A 105 19.54 -28.11 -4.36
C LYS A 105 20.11 -26.70 -4.56
N ARG A 106 19.86 -26.09 -5.72
CA ARG A 106 20.29 -24.70 -6.00
C ARG A 106 19.53 -23.70 -5.15
N ASN A 107 18.22 -23.90 -4.96
CA ASN A 107 17.39 -23.04 -4.14
C ASN A 107 17.80 -23.10 -2.66
N GLU A 108 18.12 -24.29 -2.15
CA GLU A 108 18.65 -24.50 -0.80
C GLU A 108 19.97 -23.76 -0.59
N ALA A 109 20.94 -23.93 -1.51
CA ALA A 109 22.21 -23.20 -1.45
C ALA A 109 22.00 -21.68 -1.46
N ASN A 110 21.13 -21.18 -2.34
CA ASN A 110 20.79 -19.76 -2.41
C ASN A 110 20.04 -19.27 -1.16
N ALA A 111 19.28 -20.12 -0.48
CA ALA A 111 18.57 -19.77 0.75
C ALA A 111 19.57 -19.59 1.90
N ILE A 112 20.58 -20.46 1.99
CA ILE A 112 21.66 -20.34 2.98
C ILE A 112 22.42 -19.02 2.77
N GLU A 113 22.84 -18.73 1.54
CA GLU A 113 23.55 -17.49 1.21
C GLU A 113 22.69 -16.23 1.48
N ARG A 114 21.38 -16.29 1.22
CA ARG A 114 20.44 -15.22 1.60
C ARG A 114 20.38 -15.01 3.11
N ALA A 115 20.27 -16.09 3.88
CA ALA A 115 20.21 -16.02 5.34
C ALA A 115 21.50 -15.43 5.93
N GLU A 116 22.66 -15.76 5.38
CA GLU A 116 23.94 -15.16 5.79
C GLU A 116 23.98 -13.66 5.52
N ARG A 117 23.57 -13.23 4.32
CA ARG A 117 23.48 -11.79 3.99
C ARG A 117 22.50 -11.05 4.89
N GLU A 118 21.36 -11.67 5.21
CA GLU A 118 20.36 -11.08 6.11
C GLU A 118 20.89 -10.92 7.53
N LYS A 119 21.65 -11.90 8.04
CA LYS A 119 22.32 -11.78 9.35
C LYS A 119 23.26 -10.58 9.40
N VAL A 120 24.13 -10.44 8.39
CA VAL A 120 25.08 -9.31 8.32
C VAL A 120 24.33 -7.97 8.25
N LYS A 121 23.27 -7.88 7.44
CA LYS A 121 22.43 -6.68 7.36
C LYS A 121 21.72 -6.37 8.68
N ALA A 122 21.24 -7.39 9.38
CA ALA A 122 20.56 -7.24 10.67
C ALA A 122 21.53 -6.73 11.74
N GLU A 123 22.76 -7.23 11.77
CA GLU A 123 23.81 -6.73 12.68
C GLU A 123 24.17 -5.27 12.38
N ALA A 124 24.37 -4.92 11.11
CA ALA A 124 24.63 -3.53 10.71
C ALA A 124 23.48 -2.59 11.08
N LEU A 125 22.24 -3.02 10.86
CA LEU A 125 21.06 -2.26 11.24
C LEU A 125 20.97 -2.07 12.76
N ARG A 126 21.26 -3.12 13.54
CA ARG A 126 21.28 -3.07 15.00
C ARG A 126 22.27 -2.03 15.51
N LEU A 127 23.49 -2.00 14.96
CA LEU A 127 24.51 -1.02 15.33
C LEU A 127 24.04 0.40 15.03
N LYS A 128 23.44 0.63 13.85
CA LYS A 128 22.91 1.93 13.48
C LYS A 128 21.78 2.38 14.43
N ILE A 129 20.88 1.48 14.81
CA ILE A 129 19.81 1.80 15.76
C ILE A 129 20.38 2.19 17.12
N LEU A 130 21.43 1.49 17.60
CA LEU A 130 22.09 1.86 18.86
C LEU A 130 22.70 3.26 18.78
N GLU A 131 23.40 3.58 17.69
CA GLU A 131 23.97 4.91 17.44
C GLU A 131 22.88 6.00 17.41
N ASP A 132 21.75 5.74 16.76
CA ASP A 132 20.64 6.67 16.69
C ASP A 132 19.98 6.88 18.08
N ILE A 133 19.89 5.83 18.90
CA ILE A 133 19.40 5.90 20.28
C ILE A 133 20.36 6.75 21.13
N GLU A 134 21.67 6.50 21.07
CA GLU A 134 22.68 7.26 21.80
C GLU A 134 22.60 8.76 21.48
N LYS A 135 22.56 9.11 20.19
CA LYS A 135 22.40 10.51 19.74
C LYS A 135 21.11 11.16 20.21
N THR A 136 20.05 10.38 20.36
CA THR A 136 18.77 10.91 20.84
C THR A 136 18.83 11.19 22.33
N LEU A 137 19.40 10.26 23.11
CA LEU A 137 19.62 10.43 24.55
C LEU A 137 20.52 11.63 24.85
N GLU A 138 21.62 11.79 24.11
CA GLU A 138 22.53 12.94 24.28
C GLU A 138 21.81 14.28 24.09
N LYS A 139 20.94 14.38 23.06
CA LYS A 139 20.15 15.59 22.81
C LYS A 139 19.12 15.83 23.91
N GLU A 140 18.46 14.78 24.37
CA GLU A 140 17.51 14.87 25.47
C GLU A 140 18.19 15.35 26.75
N ASP A 141 19.37 14.82 27.06
CA ASP A 141 20.17 15.24 28.22
C ASP A 141 20.60 16.72 28.13
N GLU A 142 21.07 17.16 26.96
CA GLU A 142 21.40 18.58 26.73
C GLU A 142 20.19 19.49 26.91
N ASP A 143 19.02 19.08 26.42
CA ASP A 143 17.79 19.85 26.52
C ASP A 143 17.23 19.87 27.95
N ILE A 144 17.36 18.76 28.69
CA ILE A 144 17.05 18.70 30.12
C ILE A 144 17.93 19.70 30.88
N GLN A 145 19.25 19.68 30.65
CA GLN A 145 20.17 20.60 31.32
C GLN A 145 19.85 22.08 31.03
N LYS A 146 19.53 22.43 29.78
CA LYS A 146 19.11 23.80 29.43
C LYS A 146 17.84 24.20 30.17
N ARG A 147 16.83 23.32 30.19
CA ARG A 147 15.56 23.58 30.88
C ARG A 147 15.74 23.68 32.39
N GLU A 148 16.62 22.87 32.99
CA GLU A 148 16.93 22.96 34.40
C GLU A 148 17.55 24.32 34.75
N ILE A 149 18.47 24.83 33.93
CA ILE A 149 19.06 26.16 34.09
C ILE A 149 17.98 27.24 33.99
N GLU A 150 17.09 27.16 32.98
CA GLU A 150 15.98 28.10 32.80
C GLU A 150 15.03 28.10 34.01
N VAL A 151 14.69 26.92 34.53
CA VAL A 151 13.83 26.78 35.70
C VAL A 151 14.50 27.35 36.95
N GLN A 152 15.79 27.07 37.16
CA GLN A 152 16.54 27.64 38.29
C GLN A 152 16.60 29.16 38.22
N GLU A 153 16.82 29.73 37.03
CA GLU A 153 16.81 31.17 36.82
C GLU A 153 15.42 31.76 37.07
N ALA A 154 14.36 31.11 36.60
CA ALA A 154 12.99 31.53 36.87
C ALA A 154 12.66 31.50 38.37
N ILE A 155 13.11 30.47 39.11
CA ILE A 155 12.96 30.39 40.57
C ILE A 155 13.71 31.56 41.23
N ARG A 156 14.94 31.85 40.81
CA ARG A 156 15.73 32.98 41.31
C ARG A 156 15.02 34.32 41.10
N LEU A 157 14.47 34.53 39.90
CA LEU A 157 13.72 35.75 39.55
C LEU A 157 12.38 35.85 40.28
N SER A 158 11.75 34.73 40.60
CA SER A 158 10.45 34.70 41.29
C SER A 158 10.49 35.29 42.70
N ALA A 159 11.67 35.27 43.34
CA ALA A 159 11.87 35.93 44.63
C ALA A 159 11.64 37.45 44.57
N ASN A 160 11.80 38.05 43.39
CA ASN A 160 11.61 39.49 43.18
C ASN A 160 10.17 39.87 42.76
N PHE A 161 9.24 38.91 42.70
CA PHE A 161 7.87 39.20 42.29
C PHE A 161 7.10 40.02 43.32
N VAL A 162 6.21 40.88 42.83
CA VAL A 162 5.33 41.71 43.66
C VAL A 162 4.17 40.86 44.14
N THR A 163 4.00 40.74 45.45
CA THR A 163 2.89 40.01 46.07
C THR A 163 1.94 40.99 46.74
N LYS A 164 0.71 40.54 47.07
CA LYS A 164 -0.29 41.40 47.74
C LYS A 164 0.25 42.02 49.04
N TYR A 165 1.18 41.35 49.71
CA TYR A 165 1.76 41.81 50.98
C TYR A 165 2.92 42.80 50.80
N ASN A 166 3.76 42.68 49.75
CA ASN A 166 4.88 43.62 49.51
C ASN A 166 4.52 44.81 48.60
N LEU A 167 3.27 44.90 48.16
CA LEU A 167 2.84 45.82 47.10
C LEU A 167 3.13 47.29 47.45
N GLU A 168 2.75 47.73 48.65
CA GLU A 168 2.92 49.13 49.07
C GLU A 168 4.41 49.52 49.17
N GLU A 169 5.25 48.62 49.70
CA GLU A 169 6.69 48.81 49.80
C GLU A 169 7.34 48.95 48.43
N LYS A 170 6.96 48.08 47.48
CA LYS A 170 7.48 48.12 46.10
C LYS A 170 6.99 49.34 45.32
N ILE A 171 5.78 49.83 45.57
CA ILE A 171 5.30 51.10 44.99
C ILE A 171 6.16 52.27 45.48
N LEU A 172 6.47 52.34 46.78
CA LEU A 172 7.33 53.38 47.32
C LEU A 172 8.76 53.30 46.78
N GLU A 173 9.34 52.09 46.69
CA GLU A 173 10.67 51.87 46.09
C GLU A 173 10.74 52.36 44.64
N ALA A 174 9.72 52.03 43.83
CA ALA A 174 9.64 52.46 42.44
C ALA A 174 9.45 53.98 42.28
N LEU A 175 8.71 54.62 43.20
CA LEU A 175 8.57 56.08 43.24
C LEU A 175 9.85 56.78 43.72
N GLU A 176 10.65 56.13 44.57
CA GLU A 176 11.92 56.67 45.03
C GLU A 176 13.01 56.58 43.96
N ASN A 177 13.05 55.46 43.22
CA ASN A 177 14.09 55.14 42.25
C ASN A 177 13.53 55.06 40.81
N PRO A 178 13.26 56.20 40.15
CA PRO A 178 12.87 56.22 38.75
C PRO A 178 14.01 55.70 37.86
N THR A 179 13.72 54.70 37.01
CA THR A 179 14.69 54.12 36.07
C THR A 179 14.38 54.55 34.64
N VAL A 180 15.41 54.91 33.87
CA VAL A 180 15.30 55.34 32.46
C VAL A 180 15.94 54.28 31.57
N PHE A 181 15.14 53.72 30.66
CA PHE A 181 15.61 52.74 29.68
C PHE A 181 16.03 53.37 28.35
N ASP A 182 15.93 54.70 28.22
CA ASP A 182 16.24 55.38 26.98
C ASP A 182 17.76 55.42 26.72
N PHE A 183 18.18 54.89 25.58
CA PHE A 183 19.55 55.00 25.11
C PHE A 183 19.58 55.32 23.61
N ALA A 184 20.58 56.09 23.20
CA ALA A 184 20.88 56.32 21.79
C ALA A 184 21.91 55.31 21.30
N ILE A 185 21.88 54.95 20.02
CA ILE A 185 22.86 54.07 19.37
C ILE A 185 23.54 54.86 18.26
N ASP A 186 24.87 54.81 18.21
CA ASP A 186 25.64 55.39 17.10
C ASP A 186 25.58 54.50 15.84
N LEU A 187 26.04 55.02 14.70
CA LEU A 187 26.24 54.23 13.48
C LEU A 187 27.23 53.06 13.68
N GLU A 188 28.13 53.18 14.66
CA GLU A 188 29.07 52.13 15.08
C GLU A 188 28.45 51.12 16.09
N GLY A 189 27.16 51.27 16.42
CA GLY A 189 26.47 50.38 17.36
C GLY A 189 26.74 50.66 18.85
N LYS A 190 27.50 51.70 19.17
CA LYS A 190 27.80 52.09 20.57
C LYS A 190 26.57 52.72 21.23
N LYS A 191 26.18 52.20 22.40
CA LYS A 191 25.04 52.70 23.19
C LYS A 191 25.46 53.86 24.10
N PHE A 192 24.66 54.92 24.12
CA PHE A 192 24.78 56.06 25.02
C PHE A 192 23.55 56.14 25.92
N TYR A 193 23.77 55.96 27.22
CA TYR A 193 22.72 56.02 28.24
C TYR A 193 22.60 57.44 28.81
N LEU A 194 21.40 57.79 29.26
CA LEU A 194 21.18 58.98 30.07
C LEU A 194 21.62 58.72 31.52
N ASP A 195 21.99 59.80 32.21
CA ASP A 195 22.27 59.75 33.64
C ASP A 195 20.97 59.52 34.43
N GLU A 196 21.05 58.91 35.62
CA GLU A 196 19.88 58.60 36.45
C GLU A 196 19.08 59.87 36.80
N PRO A 197 17.74 59.84 36.69
CA PRO A 197 16.91 61.01 36.96
C PRO A 197 16.84 61.32 38.46
N ASP A 198 17.06 62.59 38.82
CA ASP A 198 16.85 63.07 40.19
C ASP A 198 15.35 63.06 40.54
N LYS A 199 14.97 62.42 41.66
CA LYS A 199 13.57 62.34 42.13
C LYS A 199 12.94 63.71 42.41
N TYR A 200 13.67 64.57 43.12
CA TYR A 200 13.23 65.92 43.45
C TYR A 200 14.19 66.93 42.83
N ILE A 201 13.63 67.95 42.19
CA ILE A 201 14.39 69.13 41.79
C ILE A 201 14.62 69.95 43.07
N LEU A 202 15.75 69.73 43.74
CA LEU A 202 16.15 70.55 44.87
C LEU A 202 16.62 71.92 44.34
N GLY A 203 15.79 72.95 44.52
CA GLY A 203 16.10 74.34 44.14
C GLY A 203 15.32 74.85 42.92
N LEU A 204 15.89 75.81 42.19
CA LEU A 204 15.29 76.35 40.98
C LEU A 204 15.30 75.29 39.86
N PRO A 205 14.23 75.19 39.03
CA PRO A 205 14.20 74.26 37.92
C PRO A 205 15.43 74.42 37.04
N LYS A 206 16.11 73.29 36.74
CA LYS A 206 17.27 73.30 35.84
C LYS A 206 16.82 73.93 34.51
N VAL A 207 17.54 74.96 34.05
CA VAL A 207 17.28 75.60 32.76
C VAL A 207 17.26 74.51 31.68
N GLN A 208 16.20 74.45 30.89
CA GLN A 208 16.04 73.46 29.81
C GLN A 208 17.20 73.62 28.81
N LYS A 209 18.17 72.71 28.85
CA LYS A 209 19.28 72.64 27.89
C LYS A 209 18.94 71.61 26.81
N GLY A 210 18.37 72.03 25.69
CA GLY A 210 18.21 71.24 24.45
C GLY A 210 17.64 69.82 24.62
N ARG A 211 17.85 68.93 23.64
CA ARG A 211 17.67 67.49 23.86
C ARG A 211 18.87 66.97 24.66
N SER A 212 18.64 66.14 25.66
CA SER A 212 19.67 65.57 26.55
C SER A 212 20.77 64.79 25.82
N TYR A 213 20.49 64.28 24.61
CA TYR A 213 21.44 63.58 23.74
C TYR A 213 22.30 64.50 22.87
N ASP A 214 21.99 65.80 22.81
CA ASP A 214 22.80 66.81 22.13
C ASP A 214 24.01 67.20 23.00
N ARG A 215 24.80 66.22 23.44
CA ARG A 215 26.19 66.50 23.84
C ARG A 215 26.92 66.85 22.55
N THR A 216 26.93 68.13 22.17
CA THR A 216 27.82 68.62 21.11
C THR A 216 29.19 68.03 21.38
N ARG A 217 29.78 67.34 20.39
CA ARG A 217 31.14 66.77 20.47
C ARG A 217 32.10 67.89 20.89
N VAL A 218 32.31 68.09 22.19
CA VAL A 218 33.33 69.00 22.68
C VAL A 218 34.64 68.32 22.32
N ARG A 219 35.31 68.82 21.28
CA ARG A 219 36.71 68.50 21.03
C ARG A 219 37.44 68.70 22.35
N LYS A 220 38.03 67.64 22.91
CA LYS A 220 39.01 67.78 24.00
C LYS A 220 40.09 68.74 23.47
N VAL A 221 40.09 69.97 23.96
CA VAL A 221 41.25 70.83 23.82
C VAL A 221 42.20 70.34 24.89
N GLU A 222 43.21 69.57 24.48
CA GLU A 222 44.31 69.18 25.35
C GLU A 222 44.98 70.47 25.83
N ALA A 223 45.05 70.66 27.15
CA ALA A 223 45.77 71.77 27.74
C ALA A 223 47.26 71.59 27.42
N VAL A 224 47.76 72.43 26.50
CA VAL A 224 49.20 72.60 26.29
C VAL A 224 49.76 73.25 27.56
N ASN A 225 50.57 72.52 28.32
CA ASN A 225 51.35 73.07 29.42
C ASN A 225 52.32 74.13 28.87
N PRO A 226 52.32 75.38 29.37
CA PRO A 226 53.34 76.34 28.99
C PRO A 226 54.69 75.92 29.61
N VAL A 227 55.69 75.78 28.75
CA VAL A 227 57.09 75.61 29.12
C VAL A 227 57.59 76.89 29.78
N ALA A 228 58.02 76.80 31.04
CA ALA A 228 59.03 77.64 31.67
C ALA A 228 59.59 76.92 32.91
#